data_AF-A0A821Q5C3-F1
#
_entry.id   AF-A0A821Q5C3-F1
#
_cell.length_a   1.000
_cell.length_b   1.000
_cell.length_c   1.000
_cell.angle_alpha   90.00
_cell.angle_beta   90.00
_cell.angle_gamma   90.00
#
_symmetry.space_group_name_H-M   'P 1'
#
loop_
_entity.id
_entity.type
_entity.pdbx_description
1 polymer ?
#
loop_
_entity_poly.entity_id
_entity_poly.type
_entity_poly.pdbx_seq_one_letter_code
_entity_poly.pdbx_strand_id
1 'polypeptide(L)' 'AAKETVCTMFERAASILSEKGLPNDAFQMQFVVYRDYDCKPEGILQSSSWETKPIAAMGGGDYEDAIEVGLWYAVQESE' A
#
# COMPACT_ATOMS: atom_id res chain seq x y z
N ALA A 1 8.37 -9.24 -9.96
CA ALA A 1 7.12 -9.89 -9.50
C ALA A 1 6.27 -8.96 -8.64
N ALA A 2 6.38 -8.93 -7.31
CA ALA A 2 5.46 -8.18 -6.43
C ALA A 2 5.36 -6.68 -6.77
N LYS A 3 6.50 -6.00 -6.92
CA LYS A 3 6.56 -4.58 -7.33
C LYS A 3 5.81 -4.33 -8.65
N GLU A 4 6.04 -5.17 -9.66
CA GLU A 4 5.42 -5.03 -10.97
C GLU A 4 3.92 -5.24 -10.88
N THR A 5 3.46 -6.24 -10.13
CA THR A 5 2.04 -6.48 -9.90
C THR A 5 1.35 -5.29 -9.25
N VAL A 6 1.96 -4.70 -8.22
CA VAL A 6 1.44 -3.50 -7.56
C VAL A 6 1.39 -2.33 -8.54
N CYS A 7 2.45 -2.08 -9.32
CA CYS A 7 2.45 -1.03 -10.35
C CYS A 7 1.31 -1.24 -11.36
N THR A 8 1.14 -2.45 -11.89
CA THR A 8 0.06 -2.78 -12.83
C THR A 8 -1.32 -2.57 -12.21
N MET A 9 -1.51 -2.85 -10.91
CA MET A 9 -2.77 -2.57 -10.22
C MET A 9 -3.06 -1.06 -10.16
N PHE A 10 -2.07 -0.24 -9.82
CA PHE A 10 -2.22 1.22 -9.82
C PHE A 10 -2.51 1.78 -11.21
N GLU A 11 -1.83 1.31 -12.25
CA GLU A 11 -2.08 1.71 -13.63
C GLU A 11 -3.51 1.38 -14.07
N ARG A 12 -3.99 0.18 -13.73
CA ARG A 12 -5.38 -0.23 -14.02
C ARG A 12 -6.39 0.61 -13.25
N ALA A 13 -6.15 0.86 -11.96
CA ALA A 13 -7.02 1.70 -11.14
C ALA A 13 -7.07 3.13 -11.71
N ALA A 14 -5.93 3.72 -12.06
CA ALA A 14 -5.86 5.05 -12.67
C ALA A 14 -6.62 5.13 -13.99
N SER A 15 -6.54 4.10 -14.85
CA SER A 15 -7.33 4.03 -16.09
C SER A 15 -8.82 4.07 -15.80
N ILE A 16 -9.29 3.24 -14.86
CA ILE A 16 -10.71 3.17 -14.49
C ILE A 16 -11.19 4.50 -13.90
N LEU A 17 -10.41 5.13 -13.01
CA LEU A 17 -10.76 6.42 -12.42
C LEU A 17 -10.88 7.50 -13.51
N SER A 18 -9.93 7.55 -14.43
CA SER A 18 -9.94 8.45 -15.59
C SER A 18 -11.18 8.23 -16.47
N GLU A 19 -11.49 6.98 -16.83
CA GLU A 19 -12.68 6.61 -17.62
C GLU A 19 -14.00 7.01 -16.94
N LYS A 20 -14.01 7.06 -15.60
CA LYS A 20 -15.18 7.45 -14.81
C LYS A 20 -15.21 8.94 -14.47
N GLY A 21 -14.21 9.72 -14.89
CA GLY A 21 -14.10 11.14 -14.54
C GLY A 21 -13.89 11.37 -13.05
N LEU A 22 -13.35 10.38 -12.33
CA LEU A 22 -13.08 10.46 -10.91
C LEU A 22 -11.71 11.09 -10.64
N PRO A 23 -11.52 11.72 -9.47
CA PRO A 23 -10.22 12.23 -9.05
C PRO A 23 -9.15 11.13 -9.00
N ASN A 24 -7.90 11.48 -9.32
CA ASN A 24 -6.78 10.53 -9.27
C ASN A 24 -6.42 10.07 -7.84
N ASP A 25 -6.92 10.78 -6.82
CA ASP A 25 -6.80 10.46 -5.39
C ASP A 25 -8.03 9.74 -4.82
N ALA A 26 -9.01 9.39 -5.66
CA ALA A 26 -10.14 8.55 -5.25
C ALA A 26 -9.70 7.10 -4.90
N PHE A 27 -8.47 6.72 -5.23
CA PHE A 27 -7.85 5.46 -4.81
C PHE A 27 -6.47 5.75 -4.21
N GLN A 28 -6.28 5.36 -2.95
CA GLN A 28 -4.99 5.46 -2.25
C GLN A 28 -4.69 4.18 -1.51
N MET A 29 -3.39 3.88 -1.40
CA MET A 29 -2.87 2.72 -0.71
C MET A 29 -1.72 3.13 0.21
N GLN A 30 -1.54 2.35 1.26
CA GLN A 30 -0.42 2.47 2.19
C GLN A 30 0.24 1.10 2.35
N PHE A 31 1.57 1.09 2.45
CA PHE A 31 2.34 -0.09 2.81
C PHE A 31 3.02 0.14 4.15
N VAL A 32 2.99 -0.89 5.00
CA VAL A 32 3.72 -0.91 6.27
C VAL A 32 4.55 -2.19 6.32
N VAL A 33 5.82 -2.05 6.70
CA VAL A 33 6.76 -3.14 6.88
C VAL A 33 7.09 -3.25 8.36
N TYR A 34 7.03 -4.47 8.88
CA TYR A 34 7.35 -4.78 10.27
C TYR A 34 8.08 -6.11 10.38
N ARG A 35 8.70 -6.32 11.54
CA ARG A 35 9.49 -7.52 11.86
C ARG A 35 8.68 -8.80 12.06
N ASP A 36 7.41 -8.68 12.44
CA ASP A 36 6.46 -9.78 12.68
C ASP A 36 5.02 -9.23 12.68
N TYR A 37 4.03 -10.03 12.27
CA TYR A 37 2.60 -9.68 12.27
C TYR A 37 2.05 -9.33 13.65
N ASP A 38 2.62 -9.87 14.72
CA ASP A 38 2.17 -9.55 16.09
C ASP A 38 2.90 -8.34 16.70
N CYS A 39 3.80 -7.70 15.94
CA CYS A 39 4.57 -6.60 16.46
C CYS A 39 3.68 -5.38 16.73
N LYS A 40 3.94 -4.75 17.89
CA LYS A 40 3.29 -3.49 18.26
C LYS A 40 3.77 -2.35 17.35
N PRO A 41 3.10 -1.18 17.31
CA PRO A 41 3.51 -0.06 16.46
C PRO A 41 4.98 0.34 16.57
N GLU A 42 5.62 0.10 17.71
CA GLU A 42 7.06 0.37 17.92
C GLU A 42 7.99 -0.54 17.11
N GLY A 43 7.49 -1.66 16.56
CA GLY A 43 8.23 -2.58 15.69
C GLY A 43 8.02 -2.35 14.19
N ILE A 44 7.28 -1.31 13.81
CA ILE A 44 7.18 -0.85 12.42
C ILE A 44 8.56 -0.38 11.96
N LEU A 45 9.09 -1.03 10.93
CA LEU A 45 10.37 -0.67 10.32
C LEU A 45 10.20 0.51 9.38
N GLN A 46 9.12 0.52 8.60
CA GLN A 46 8.83 1.56 7.64
C GLN A 46 7.34 1.61 7.31
N SER A 47 6.80 2.81 7.13
CA SER A 47 5.45 3.04 6.63
C SER A 47 5.47 4.07 5.52
N SER A 48 4.62 3.89 4.51
CA SER A 48 4.36 4.95 3.52
C SER A 48 3.32 5.94 4.01
N SER A 49 3.17 7.08 3.32
CA SER A 49 1.93 7.85 3.40
C SER A 49 0.84 7.16 2.57
N TRP A 50 -0.39 7.68 2.62
CA TRP A 50 -1.44 7.33 1.66
C TRP A 50 -1.09 7.91 0.30
N GLU A 51 -0.81 7.04 -0.66
CA GLU A 51 -0.33 7.46 -1.97
C GLU A 51 -1.12 6.78 -3.10
N THR A 52 -1.27 7.52 -4.19
CA THR A 52 -1.95 7.08 -5.43
C THR A 52 -1.00 6.40 -6.41
N LYS A 53 0.28 6.28 -6.01
CA LYS A 53 1.34 5.72 -6.82
C LYS A 53 2.04 4.61 -6.02
N PRO A 54 2.54 3.57 -6.72
CA PRO A 54 3.31 2.53 -6.07
C PRO A 54 4.59 3.12 -5.49
N ILE A 55 4.82 2.91 -4.20
CA ILE A 55 6.11 3.22 -3.58
C ILE A 55 7.11 2.09 -3.79
N ALA A 56 8.38 2.44 -3.88
CA ALA A 56 9.45 1.45 -3.88
C ALA A 56 9.65 0.94 -2.45
N ALA A 57 9.13 -0.25 -2.15
CA ALA A 57 9.51 -0.97 -0.94
C ALA A 57 11.01 -1.29 -1.03
N MET A 58 11.81 -0.72 -0.12
CA MET A 58 13.24 -1.01 -0.03
C MET A 58 13.44 -2.16 0.94
N GLY A 59 13.67 -3.37 0.40
CA GLY A 59 14.26 -4.55 1.06
C GLY A 59 13.78 -4.94 2.47
N GLY A 60 13.18 -6.13 2.60
CA GLY A 60 13.11 -6.88 3.86
C GLY A 60 14.35 -7.77 4.02
N GLY A 61 14.92 -7.81 5.23
CA GLY A 61 16.06 -8.65 5.58
C GLY A 61 15.59 -9.84 6.41
N ASP A 62 16.24 -11.00 6.25
CA ASP A 62 15.77 -12.27 6.82
C ASP A 62 15.41 -12.22 8.32
N TYR A 63 14.49 -13.12 8.70
CA TYR A 63 13.69 -13.28 9.93
C TYR A 63 12.34 -12.51 9.96
N GLU A 64 11.26 -13.24 9.65
CA GLU A 64 9.82 -12.96 9.87
C GLU A 64 9.25 -11.60 9.40
N ASP A 65 9.94 -10.90 8.49
CA ASP A 65 9.42 -9.66 7.93
C ASP A 65 8.04 -9.85 7.26
N ALA A 66 7.10 -8.98 7.60
CA ALA A 66 5.76 -8.98 7.06
C ALA A 66 5.33 -7.59 6.58
N ILE A 67 4.44 -7.61 5.58
CA ILE A 67 3.98 -6.42 4.88
C ILE A 67 2.47 -6.35 5.02
N GLU A 68 2.00 -5.26 5.60
CA GLU A 68 0.59 -4.91 5.59
C GLU A 68 0.28 -3.90 4.49
N VAL A 69 -0.89 -4.07 3.88
CA VAL A 69 -1.39 -3.23 2.80
C VAL A 69 -2.72 -2.63 3.22
N GLY A 70 -2.72 -1.32 3.45
CA GLY A 70 -3.93 -0.55 3.69
C GLY A 70 -4.58 -0.09 2.38
N LEU A 71 -5.90 -0.24 2.28
CA LEU A 71 -6.71 0.36 1.22
C LEU A 71 -7.50 1.51 1.82
N TRP A 72 -7.31 2.73 1.30
CA TRP A 72 -7.84 3.94 1.95
C TRP A 72 -9.35 3.88 2.16
N TYR A 73 -10.09 3.50 1.13
CA TYR A 73 -11.55 3.39 1.21
C TYR A 73 -12.00 2.37 2.27
N ALA A 74 -11.35 1.20 2.34
CA ALA A 74 -11.70 0.18 3.32
C ALA A 74 -11.38 0.61 4.76
N VAL A 75 -10.30 1.38 4.96
CA VAL A 75 -9.95 1.94 6.27
C VAL A 75 -11.02 2.93 6.74
N GLN A 76 -11.49 3.82 5.87
CA GLN A 76 -12.53 4.79 6.20
C GLN A 76 -13.87 4.14 6.59
N GLU A 77 -14.20 2.97 6.03
CA GLU A 77 -15.43 2.23 6.36
C GLU A 77 -15.28 1.34 7.60
N SER A 78 -14.06 1.17 8.11
CA SER A 78 -13.77 0.32 9.29
C SER A 78 -13.80 1.09 10.62
N GLU A 79 -13.81 2.42 10.57
CA GLU A 79 -13.98 3.32 11.71
C GLU A 79 -15.45 3.55 12.07
#